data_AF-A0A1X7T335-F1
#
_entry.id   AF-A0A1X7T335-F1
#
_cell.length_a   1.000
_cell.length_b   1.000
_cell.length_c   1.000
_cell.angle_alpha   90.00
_cell.angle_beta   90.00
_cell.angle_gamma   90.00
#
_symmetry.space_group_name_H-M   'P 1'
#
loop_
_entity.id
_entity.type
_entity.pdbx_description
1 polymer ?
#
loop_
_entity_poly.entity_id
_entity_poly.type
_entity_poly.pdbx_seq_one_letter_code
_entity_poly.pdbx_strand_id
1 'polypeptide(L)'
;MADFRDIILELKRLGCNTQEIRTLLSPVKEISLRQVQRIIHRCRGSGRTRDSLEDIKAAIEEELKGPGSLLGYRSLWHRLKGKYNFSVTRDTVMMLLATMDHEGTKIRKSQRLKRRIYLNKGPNYMWHADGYDKLKPYGISIHGCIDGYSRRILWLKVASSNNDPRIITSYYVDCVRSQGCPRILRVDMGTENSTVSIVQPILRHFDSDHLAGGKSFMYGKSTNNQQPKYGFGRR
;
A
#
# COMPACT_ATOMS: atom_id res chain seq x y z
N MET A 1 -25.54 -27.74 32.29
CA MET A 1 -24.25 -28.42 32.52
C MET A 1 -23.29 -27.94 31.46
N ALA A 2 -22.33 -27.05 31.79
CA ALA A 2 -21.32 -26.62 30.83
C ALA A 2 -20.54 -27.84 30.33
N ASP A 3 -20.29 -27.95 29.01
CA ASP A 3 -19.49 -29.05 28.48
C ASP A 3 -18.08 -28.93 29.06
N PHE A 4 -17.51 -30.03 29.57
CA PHE A 4 -16.13 -30.06 30.09
C PHE A 4 -15.11 -29.54 29.06
N ARG A 5 -15.45 -29.60 27.77
CA ARG A 5 -14.67 -29.00 26.69
C ARG A 5 -14.59 -27.48 26.80
N ASP A 6 -15.66 -26.81 27.19
CA ASP A 6 -15.72 -25.35 27.29
C ASP A 6 -14.85 -24.86 28.45
N ILE A 7 -14.89 -25.55 29.59
CA ILE A 7 -14.05 -25.27 30.77
C ILE A 7 -12.56 -25.42 30.43
N ILE A 8 -12.18 -26.48 29.72
CA ILE A 8 -10.79 -26.72 29.28
C ILE A 8 -10.31 -25.59 28.34
N LEU A 9 -11.19 -25.07 27.48
CA LEU A 9 -10.87 -23.97 26.57
C LEU A 9 -10.76 -22.62 27.28
N GLU A 10 -11.62 -22.37 28.27
CA GLU A 10 -11.59 -21.15 29.08
C GLU A 10 -10.31 -21.06 29.91
N LEU A 11 -9.94 -22.16 30.61
CA LEU A 11 -8.66 -22.24 31.33
C LEU A 11 -7.47 -22.06 30.39
N LYS A 12 -7.56 -22.53 29.13
CA LYS A 12 -6.51 -22.30 28.14
C LYS A 12 -6.41 -20.85 27.68
N ARG A 13 -7.54 -20.13 27.60
CA ARG A 13 -7.60 -18.69 27.28
C ARG A 13 -7.02 -17.83 28.41
N LEU A 14 -7.20 -18.27 29.67
CA LEU A 14 -6.61 -17.63 30.84
C LEU A 14 -5.09 -17.84 30.98
N GLY A 15 -4.47 -18.56 30.02
CA GLY A 15 -3.02 -18.74 29.95
C GLY A 15 -2.51 -20.03 30.59
N CYS A 16 -3.38 -20.87 31.15
CA CYS A 16 -2.94 -22.09 31.82
C CYS A 16 -2.23 -23.06 30.87
N ASN A 17 -1.16 -23.68 31.36
CA ASN A 17 -0.47 -24.75 30.66
C ASN A 17 -1.26 -26.07 30.80
N THR A 18 -0.94 -27.05 29.95
CA THR A 18 -1.68 -28.33 29.90
C THR A 18 -1.60 -29.11 31.22
N GLN A 19 -0.51 -28.94 31.97
CA GLN A 19 -0.31 -29.60 33.26
C GLN A 19 -1.19 -28.96 34.33
N GLU A 20 -1.23 -27.62 34.39
CA GLU A 20 -2.10 -26.84 35.28
C GLU A 20 -3.58 -27.18 35.04
N ILE A 21 -4.00 -27.24 33.77
CA ILE A 21 -5.39 -27.60 33.42
C ILE A 21 -5.73 -29.00 33.94
N ARG A 22 -4.81 -29.96 33.84
CA ARG A 22 -5.04 -31.30 34.39
C ARG A 22 -5.14 -31.27 35.92
N THR A 23 -4.23 -30.57 36.58
CA THR A 23 -4.22 -30.48 38.06
C THR A 23 -5.48 -29.81 38.59
N LEU A 24 -6.00 -28.79 37.90
CA LEU A 24 -7.23 -28.10 38.28
C LEU A 24 -8.49 -28.95 38.07
N LEU A 25 -8.47 -29.85 37.08
CA LEU A 25 -9.62 -30.70 36.75
C LEU A 25 -9.62 -32.07 37.43
N SER A 26 -8.48 -32.50 38.00
CA SER A 26 -8.37 -33.82 38.65
C SER A 26 -9.36 -34.08 39.79
N PRO A 27 -9.78 -33.10 40.61
CA PRO A 27 -10.77 -33.34 41.68
C PRO A 27 -12.18 -33.61 41.14
N VAL A 28 -12.48 -33.13 39.94
CA VAL A 28 -13.83 -33.19 39.36
C VAL A 28 -13.94 -34.36 38.37
N LYS A 29 -12.85 -34.69 37.67
CA LYS A 29 -12.81 -35.77 36.68
C LYS A 29 -11.39 -36.26 36.46
N GLU A 30 -11.19 -37.57 36.47
CA GLU A 30 -9.93 -38.16 36.02
C GLU A 30 -9.75 -37.97 34.52
N ILE A 31 -8.83 -37.08 34.14
CA ILE A 31 -8.50 -36.77 32.74
C ILE A 31 -6.98 -36.92 32.57
N SER A 32 -6.58 -37.70 31.57
CA SER A 32 -5.18 -37.84 31.19
C SER A 32 -4.66 -36.61 30.45
N LEU A 33 -3.35 -36.33 30.55
CA LEU A 33 -2.70 -35.25 29.79
C LEU A 33 -2.96 -35.36 28.29
N ARG A 34 -2.99 -36.59 27.75
CA ARG A 34 -3.28 -36.85 26.34
C ARG A 34 -4.70 -36.46 25.95
N GLN A 35 -5.68 -36.63 26.84
CA GLN A 35 -7.06 -36.21 26.59
C GLN A 35 -7.18 -34.68 26.57
N VAL A 36 -6.52 -33.97 27.50
CA VAL A 36 -6.47 -32.50 27.49
C VAL A 36 -5.81 -32.00 26.20
N GLN A 37 -4.67 -32.58 25.81
CA GLN A 37 -3.99 -32.24 24.55
C GLN A 37 -4.87 -32.51 23.32
N ARG A 38 -5.58 -33.65 23.27
CA ARG A 38 -6.50 -33.96 22.17
C ARG A 38 -7.66 -32.97 22.09
N ILE A 39 -8.24 -32.58 23.22
CA ILE A 39 -9.34 -31.62 23.24
C ILE A 39 -8.85 -30.26 22.74
N ILE A 40 -7.71 -29.78 23.24
CA ILE A 40 -7.08 -28.54 22.76
C ILE A 40 -6.77 -28.63 21.25
N HIS A 41 -6.20 -29.74 20.79
CA HIS A 41 -5.86 -29.93 19.38
C HIS A 41 -7.10 -30.02 18.46
N ARG A 42 -8.14 -30.73 18.90
CA ARG A 42 -9.40 -30.88 18.14
C ARG A 42 -10.17 -29.55 18.08
N CYS A 43 -10.07 -28.72 19.11
CA CYS A 43 -10.68 -27.39 19.15
C CYS A 43 -9.84 -26.30 18.44
N ARG A 44 -8.54 -26.50 18.24
CA ARG A 44 -7.71 -25.62 17.38
C ARG A 44 -8.19 -25.58 15.92
N GLY A 45 -8.92 -26.60 15.47
CA GLY A 45 -9.54 -26.64 14.13
C GLY A 45 -10.94 -26.03 14.03
N SER A 46 -11.62 -25.77 15.16
CA SER A 46 -13.05 -25.42 15.19
C SER A 46 -13.38 -24.21 16.08
N GLY A 47 -12.38 -23.52 16.62
CA GLY A 47 -12.54 -22.44 17.60
C GLY A 47 -12.11 -21.05 17.10
N ARG A 48 -12.53 -20.62 15.91
CA ARG A 48 -12.65 -19.17 15.67
C ARG A 48 -14.10 -18.80 15.91
N THR A 49 -14.33 -18.02 16.97
CA THR A 49 -15.58 -17.27 17.13
C THR A 49 -15.89 -16.65 15.77
N ARG A 50 -17.04 -16.96 15.18
CA ARG A 50 -17.43 -16.29 13.93
C ARG A 50 -17.55 -14.81 14.28
N ASP A 51 -16.74 -13.98 13.64
CA ASP A 51 -16.85 -12.54 13.79
C ASP A 51 -18.28 -12.13 13.43
N SER A 52 -18.86 -11.23 14.22
CA SER A 52 -20.22 -10.76 13.99
C SER A 52 -20.34 -10.14 12.60
N LEU A 53 -21.40 -10.47 11.88
CA LEU A 53 -21.62 -9.92 10.53
C LEU A 53 -21.79 -8.39 10.60
N GLU A 54 -22.40 -7.91 11.68
CA GLU A 54 -22.59 -6.50 12.01
C GLU A 54 -21.24 -5.78 12.17
N ASP A 55 -20.29 -6.37 12.89
CA ASP A 55 -18.96 -5.78 13.10
C ASP A 55 -18.15 -5.70 11.79
N ILE A 56 -18.26 -6.74 10.96
CA ILE A 56 -17.62 -6.75 9.64
C ILE A 56 -18.23 -5.66 8.75
N LYS A 57 -19.56 -5.50 8.74
CA LYS A 57 -20.24 -4.45 7.98
C LYS A 57 -19.80 -3.06 8.46
N ALA A 58 -19.81 -2.81 9.77
CA ALA A 58 -19.38 -1.53 10.33
C ALA A 58 -17.93 -1.18 9.94
N ALA A 59 -17.02 -2.16 9.97
CA ALA A 59 -15.64 -1.95 9.55
C ALA A 59 -15.51 -1.68 8.05
N ILE A 60 -16.32 -2.33 7.21
CA ILE A 60 -16.36 -2.05 5.77
C ILE A 60 -16.88 -0.62 5.51
N GLU A 61 -17.95 -0.19 6.17
CA GLU A 61 -18.46 1.18 6.04
C GLU A 61 -17.41 2.22 6.43
N GLU A 62 -16.68 1.97 7.51
CA GLU A 62 -15.64 2.87 7.96
C GLU A 62 -14.47 2.96 6.97
N GLU A 63 -14.05 1.84 6.37
CA GLU A 63 -13.05 1.86 5.29
C GLU A 63 -13.56 2.59 4.04
N LEU A 64 -14.85 2.47 3.72
CA LEU A 64 -15.48 3.13 2.57
C LEU A 64 -15.58 4.66 2.72
N LYS A 65 -15.66 5.19 3.94
CA LYS A 65 -15.62 6.66 4.18
C LYS A 65 -14.24 7.27 3.89
N GLY A 66 -13.20 6.45 3.86
CA GLY A 66 -11.82 6.90 3.71
C GLY A 66 -11.15 6.48 2.39
N PRO A 67 -9.81 6.35 2.38
CA PRO A 67 -9.08 5.86 1.22
C PRO A 67 -9.39 4.39 0.89
N GLY A 68 -10.09 3.67 1.78
CA GLY A 68 -10.58 2.31 1.57
C GLY A 68 -11.67 2.21 0.49
N SER A 69 -12.36 3.30 0.14
CA SER A 69 -13.32 3.38 -0.98
C SER A 69 -12.73 2.94 -2.34
N LEU A 70 -11.42 3.04 -2.51
CA LEU A 70 -10.72 2.66 -3.73
C LEU A 70 -10.27 1.19 -3.72
N LEU A 71 -10.38 0.48 -2.60
CA LEU A 71 -9.88 -0.87 -2.47
C LEU A 71 -10.81 -1.87 -3.14
N GLY A 72 -10.26 -2.83 -3.88
CA GLY A 72 -10.99 -4.03 -4.29
C GLY A 72 -11.26 -4.97 -3.11
N TYR A 73 -12.22 -5.89 -3.27
CA TYR A 73 -12.58 -6.86 -2.22
C TYR A 73 -11.39 -7.66 -1.67
N ARG A 74 -10.39 -7.98 -2.51
CA ARG A 74 -9.16 -8.68 -2.08
C ARG A 74 -8.32 -7.84 -1.13
N SER A 75 -8.11 -6.56 -1.47
CA SER A 75 -7.33 -5.64 -0.64
C SER A 75 -8.08 -5.29 0.64
N LEU A 76 -9.40 -5.14 0.56
CA LEU A 76 -10.26 -4.94 1.73
C LEU A 76 -10.22 -6.17 2.66
N TRP A 77 -10.27 -7.39 2.12
CA TRP A 77 -10.12 -8.62 2.89
C TRP A 77 -8.78 -8.67 3.64
N HIS A 78 -7.66 -8.35 2.99
CA HIS A 78 -6.36 -8.25 3.66
C HIS A 78 -6.36 -7.19 4.77
N ARG A 79 -7.04 -6.06 4.56
CA ARG A 79 -7.13 -4.99 5.55
C ARG A 79 -8.02 -5.37 6.73
N LEU A 80 -9.16 -6.00 6.51
CA LEU A 80 -10.03 -6.54 7.57
C LEU A 80 -9.27 -7.56 8.43
N LYS A 81 -8.46 -8.41 7.80
CA LYS A 81 -7.61 -9.36 8.52
C LYS A 81 -6.46 -8.69 9.28
N GLY A 82 -5.80 -7.69 8.70
CA GLY A 82 -4.62 -7.07 9.30
C GLY A 82 -4.93 -6.00 10.35
N LYS A 83 -5.90 -5.12 10.08
CA LYS A 83 -6.23 -3.96 10.91
C LYS A 83 -7.29 -4.29 11.96
N TYR A 84 -8.30 -5.06 11.59
CA TYR A 84 -9.45 -5.39 12.44
C TYR A 84 -9.39 -6.81 13.01
N ASN A 85 -8.37 -7.59 12.62
CA ASN A 85 -8.15 -8.98 13.05
C ASN A 85 -9.33 -9.94 12.76
N PHE A 86 -10.15 -9.63 11.76
CA PHE A 86 -11.27 -10.49 11.36
C PHE A 86 -10.80 -11.73 10.59
N SER A 87 -11.42 -12.86 10.88
CA SER A 87 -11.29 -14.13 10.18
C SER A 87 -12.44 -14.37 9.19
N VAL A 88 -12.78 -13.34 8.40
CA VAL A 88 -13.80 -13.40 7.35
C VAL A 88 -13.26 -14.06 6.07
N THR A 89 -14.11 -14.81 5.36
CA THR A 89 -13.74 -15.36 4.05
C THR A 89 -13.72 -14.28 2.98
N ARG A 90 -12.87 -14.46 1.97
CA ARG A 90 -12.74 -13.51 0.86
C ARG A 90 -14.07 -13.33 0.10
N ASP A 91 -14.82 -14.42 -0.07
CA ASP A 91 -16.07 -14.40 -0.84
C ASP A 91 -17.20 -13.72 -0.06
N THR A 92 -17.22 -13.86 1.27
CA THR A 92 -18.10 -13.07 2.15
C THR A 92 -17.83 -11.57 2.01
N VAL A 93 -16.56 -11.14 2.02
CA VAL A 93 -16.20 -9.72 1.81
C VAL A 93 -16.62 -9.25 0.42
N MET A 94 -16.47 -10.08 -0.61
CA MET A 94 -16.92 -9.76 -1.96
C MET A 94 -18.43 -9.52 -2.03
N MET A 95 -19.22 -10.41 -1.43
CA MET A 95 -20.67 -10.27 -1.38
C MET A 95 -21.09 -9.03 -0.59
N LEU A 96 -20.55 -8.83 0.62
CA LEU A 96 -20.87 -7.67 1.44
C LEU A 96 -20.54 -6.37 0.72
N LEU A 97 -19.36 -6.28 0.09
CA LEU A 97 -18.95 -5.10 -0.64
C LEU A 97 -19.82 -4.83 -1.88
N ALA A 98 -20.29 -5.89 -2.57
CA ALA A 98 -21.20 -5.74 -3.70
C ALA A 98 -22.58 -5.23 -3.26
N THR A 99 -23.05 -5.63 -2.08
CA THR A 99 -24.33 -5.18 -1.50
C THR A 99 -24.23 -3.75 -0.96
N MET A 100 -23.13 -3.41 -0.28
CA MET A 100 -22.95 -2.13 0.41
C MET A 100 -22.45 -1.01 -0.50
N ASP A 101 -21.64 -1.34 -1.52
CA ASP A 101 -21.06 -0.40 -2.47
C ASP A 101 -21.26 -0.88 -3.91
N HIS A 102 -22.53 -0.96 -4.34
CA HIS A 102 -22.89 -1.38 -5.68
C HIS A 102 -22.31 -0.44 -6.76
N GLU A 103 -22.37 0.87 -6.53
CA GLU A 103 -21.86 1.88 -7.47
C GLU A 103 -20.34 1.89 -7.53
N GLY A 104 -19.61 1.83 -6.41
CA GLY A 104 -18.16 1.70 -6.45
C GLY A 104 -17.70 0.36 -7.01
N THR A 105 -18.48 -0.72 -6.86
CA THR A 105 -18.23 -2.00 -7.55
C THR A 105 -18.39 -1.87 -9.06
N LYS A 106 -19.45 -1.21 -9.55
CA LYS A 106 -19.64 -0.91 -10.98
C LYS A 106 -18.52 -0.04 -11.54
N ILE A 107 -18.14 1.03 -10.83
CA ILE A 107 -17.05 1.92 -11.24
C ILE A 107 -15.74 1.14 -11.35
N ARG A 108 -15.44 0.24 -10.40
CA ARG A 108 -14.25 -0.62 -10.47
C ARG A 108 -14.31 -1.62 -11.63
N LYS A 109 -15.48 -2.21 -11.90
CA LYS A 109 -15.70 -3.11 -13.05
C LYS A 109 -15.61 -2.38 -14.40
N SER A 110 -15.92 -1.08 -14.45
CA SER A 110 -15.85 -0.29 -15.68
C SER A 110 -14.44 -0.14 -16.26
N GLN A 111 -13.40 -0.54 -15.51
CA GLN A 111 -11.98 -0.36 -15.85
C GLN A 111 -11.58 1.07 -16.22
N ARG A 112 -12.41 2.06 -15.87
CA ARG A 112 -12.10 3.47 -16.14
C ARG A 112 -11.13 3.99 -15.10
N LEU A 113 -10.00 4.51 -15.57
CA LEU A 113 -8.95 5.05 -14.71
C LEU A 113 -9.43 6.34 -14.04
N LYS A 114 -9.86 6.24 -12.77
CA LYS A 114 -10.24 7.41 -11.95
C LYS A 114 -8.96 8.16 -11.56
N ARG A 115 -8.65 9.22 -12.32
CA ARG A 115 -7.47 10.06 -12.05
C ARG A 115 -7.71 10.92 -10.82
N ARG A 116 -6.74 10.93 -9.90
CA ARG A 116 -6.77 11.84 -8.74
C ARG A 116 -6.60 13.28 -9.21
N ILE A 117 -7.41 14.19 -8.67
CA ILE A 117 -7.16 15.63 -8.79
C ILE A 117 -5.96 15.93 -7.92
N TYR A 118 -4.85 16.28 -8.58
CA TYR A 118 -3.58 16.51 -7.92
C TYR A 118 -3.23 17.98 -8.15
N LEU A 119 -3.51 18.80 -7.15
CA LEU A 119 -3.29 20.24 -7.17
C LEU A 119 -1.92 20.56 -6.56
N ASN A 120 -1.06 21.23 -7.33
CA ASN A 120 0.20 21.76 -6.84
C ASN A 120 0.07 23.28 -6.61
N LYS A 121 0.90 23.85 -5.72
CA LYS A 121 0.76 25.26 -5.31
C LYS A 121 1.21 26.28 -6.37
N GLY A 122 1.80 25.83 -7.48
CA GLY A 122 2.25 26.68 -8.59
C GLY A 122 3.29 26.00 -9.47
N PRO A 123 3.75 26.65 -10.55
CA PRO A 123 4.84 26.15 -11.38
C PRO A 123 6.11 25.91 -10.56
N ASN A 124 6.90 24.90 -10.89
CA ASN A 124 8.12 24.52 -10.19
C ASN A 124 7.91 24.17 -8.70
N TYR A 125 6.67 24.01 -8.24
CA TYR A 125 6.42 23.53 -6.88
C TYR A 125 6.82 22.06 -6.72
N MET A 126 6.44 21.22 -7.69
CA MET A 126 6.85 19.82 -7.71
C MET A 126 7.03 19.34 -9.14
N TRP A 127 8.19 18.75 -9.42
CA TRP A 127 8.46 18.07 -10.68
C TRP A 127 8.34 16.56 -10.49
N HIS A 128 7.82 15.88 -11.52
CA HIS A 128 7.69 14.43 -11.55
C HIS A 128 8.56 13.87 -12.67
N ALA A 129 9.65 13.20 -12.32
CA ALA A 129 10.48 12.48 -13.28
C ALA A 129 10.19 10.99 -13.24
N ASP A 130 10.10 10.37 -14.41
CA ASP A 130 9.77 8.96 -14.58
C ASP A 130 10.54 8.35 -15.76
N GLY A 131 10.81 7.05 -15.65
CA GLY A 131 11.48 6.24 -16.66
C GLY A 131 10.50 5.25 -17.30
N TYR A 132 10.61 5.06 -18.61
CA TYR A 132 9.83 4.09 -19.34
C TYR A 132 10.74 3.04 -19.97
N ASP A 133 10.66 1.85 -19.39
CA ASP A 133 11.56 0.73 -19.69
C ASP A 133 10.92 -0.35 -20.56
N LYS A 134 9.67 -0.19 -21.03
CA LYS A 134 9.05 -1.26 -21.86
C LYS A 134 9.77 -1.49 -23.18
N LEU A 135 10.54 -0.51 -23.64
CA LEU A 135 11.36 -0.61 -24.85
C LEU A 135 12.83 -0.96 -24.55
N LYS A 136 13.16 -1.21 -23.27
CA LYS A 136 14.50 -1.63 -22.84
C LYS A 136 14.99 -2.90 -23.56
N PRO A 137 14.15 -3.91 -23.90
CA PRO A 137 14.58 -5.05 -24.72
C PRO A 137 15.10 -4.68 -26.12
N TYR A 138 14.72 -3.50 -26.62
CA TYR A 138 15.19 -2.95 -27.90
C TYR A 138 16.33 -1.92 -27.73
N GLY A 139 16.89 -1.79 -26.52
CA GLY A 139 17.93 -0.81 -26.21
C GLY A 139 17.41 0.64 -26.15
N ILE A 140 16.11 0.84 -25.92
CA ILE A 140 15.49 2.17 -25.90
C ILE A 140 14.89 2.41 -24.51
N SER A 141 15.46 3.36 -23.78
CA SER A 141 14.95 3.84 -22.50
C SER A 141 14.47 5.27 -22.66
N ILE A 142 13.20 5.54 -22.31
CA ILE A 142 12.64 6.90 -22.43
C ILE A 142 12.55 7.50 -21.03
N HIS A 143 13.10 8.70 -20.86
CA HIS A 143 13.05 9.44 -19.60
C HIS A 143 12.26 10.73 -19.81
N GLY A 144 11.29 10.98 -18.94
CA GLY A 144 10.44 12.15 -19.00
C GLY A 144 10.34 12.85 -17.66
N CYS A 145 10.11 14.16 -17.70
CA CYS A 145 9.73 14.91 -16.52
C CYS A 145 8.63 15.92 -16.86
N ILE A 146 7.71 16.11 -15.93
CA ILE A 146 6.62 17.07 -16.05
C ILE A 146 6.55 17.99 -14.83
N ASP A 147 6.13 19.22 -15.07
CA ASP A 147 5.74 20.14 -14.00
C ASP A 147 4.37 19.74 -13.45
N GLY A 148 4.29 19.51 -12.14
CA GLY A 148 3.09 18.99 -11.51
C GLY A 148 1.93 19.99 -11.45
N TYR A 149 2.16 21.28 -11.68
CA TYR A 149 1.11 22.31 -11.72
C TYR A 149 0.56 22.47 -13.13
N SER A 150 1.39 22.90 -14.07
CA SER A 150 1.02 23.19 -15.47
C SER A 150 0.85 21.94 -16.33
N ARG A 151 1.40 20.80 -15.91
CA ARG A 151 1.52 19.57 -16.72
C ARG A 151 2.39 19.73 -17.97
N ARG A 152 3.18 20.80 -18.05
CA ARG A 152 4.15 21.00 -19.13
C ARG A 152 5.22 19.90 -19.05
N ILE A 153 5.55 19.33 -20.21
CA ILE A 153 6.70 18.43 -20.35
C ILE A 153 7.96 19.29 -20.27
N LEU A 154 8.78 19.01 -19.27
CA LEU A 154 10.04 19.71 -19.01
C LEU A 154 11.17 19.09 -19.83
N TRP A 155 11.21 17.76 -19.89
CA TRP A 155 12.03 17.03 -20.85
C TRP A 155 11.36 15.71 -21.23
N LEU A 156 11.71 15.22 -22.42
CA LEU A 156 11.42 13.87 -22.89
C LEU A 156 12.61 13.44 -23.76
N LYS A 157 13.48 12.59 -23.22
CA LYS A 157 14.74 12.20 -23.84
C LYS A 157 14.85 10.69 -23.92
N VAL A 158 15.48 10.21 -24.99
CA VAL A 158 15.76 8.78 -25.21
C VAL A 158 17.22 8.52 -24.85
N ALA A 159 17.47 7.41 -24.15
CA ALA A 159 18.80 6.91 -23.83
C ALA A 159 18.93 5.46 -24.30
N SER A 160 20.14 5.07 -24.71
CA SER A 160 20.47 3.69 -25.10
C SER A 160 20.57 2.73 -23.91
N SER A 161 20.69 3.28 -22.69
CA SER A 161 20.75 2.53 -21.43
C SER A 161 20.13 3.35 -20.30
N ASN A 162 19.42 2.68 -19.38
CA ASN A 162 18.93 3.30 -18.15
C ASN A 162 19.81 2.96 -16.92
N ASN A 163 20.91 2.23 -17.11
CA ASN A 163 21.73 1.75 -16.00
C ASN A 163 22.70 2.83 -15.46
N ASP A 164 22.82 3.97 -16.14
CA ASP A 164 23.72 5.05 -15.75
C ASP A 164 22.95 6.24 -15.16
N PRO A 165 23.02 6.46 -13.83
CA PRO A 165 22.37 7.58 -13.15
C PRO A 165 22.82 8.96 -13.64
N ARG A 166 24.00 9.05 -14.28
CA ARG A 166 24.54 10.30 -14.82
C ARG A 166 23.70 10.83 -15.98
N ILE A 167 23.05 9.94 -16.73
CA ILE A 167 22.18 10.32 -17.86
C ILE A 167 20.95 11.07 -17.36
N ILE A 168 20.24 10.52 -16.37
CA ILE A 168 19.06 11.18 -15.80
C ILE A 168 19.46 12.47 -15.10
N THR A 169 20.61 12.45 -14.41
CA THR A 169 21.15 13.64 -13.74
C THR A 169 21.49 14.75 -14.72
N SER A 170 22.08 14.45 -15.88
CA SER A 170 22.38 15.48 -16.89
C SER A 170 21.11 16.12 -17.41
N TYR A 171 20.09 15.31 -17.71
CA TYR A 171 18.78 15.80 -18.15
C TYR A 171 18.13 16.71 -17.10
N TYR A 172 18.25 16.33 -15.83
CA TYR A 172 17.75 17.13 -14.72
C TYR A 172 18.49 18.48 -14.61
N VAL A 173 19.83 18.46 -14.59
CA VAL A 173 20.65 19.68 -14.45
C VAL A 173 20.44 20.63 -15.62
N ASP A 174 20.36 20.13 -16.85
CA ASP A 174 20.03 20.95 -18.04
C ASP A 174 18.67 21.63 -17.90
N CYS A 175 17.68 20.90 -17.37
CA CYS A 175 16.35 21.45 -17.15
C CYS A 175 16.34 22.50 -16.05
N VAL A 176 17.06 22.27 -14.94
CA VAL A 176 17.18 23.26 -13.86
C VAL A 176 17.81 24.55 -14.36
N ARG A 177 18.85 24.47 -15.21
CA ARG A 177 19.51 25.63 -15.81
C ARG A 177 18.56 26.49 -16.67
N SER A 178 17.58 25.87 -17.34
CA SER A 178 16.69 26.57 -18.26
C SER A 178 15.32 26.94 -17.68
N GLN A 179 14.80 26.17 -16.72
CA GLN A 179 13.45 26.34 -16.16
C GLN A 179 13.44 26.75 -14.68
N GLY A 180 14.61 26.83 -14.04
CA GLY A 180 14.75 27.02 -12.59
C GLY A 180 14.68 25.71 -11.80
N CYS A 181 14.99 25.78 -10.50
CA CYS A 181 15.02 24.60 -9.62
C CYS A 181 13.62 24.33 -9.02
N PRO A 182 13.10 23.10 -9.09
CA PRO A 182 11.83 22.77 -8.45
C PRO A 182 11.95 22.74 -6.93
N ARG A 183 10.89 23.11 -6.20
CA ARG A 183 10.90 23.01 -4.74
C ARG A 183 10.98 21.57 -4.26
N ILE A 184 10.28 20.67 -4.95
CA ILE A 184 10.30 19.23 -4.71
C ILE A 184 10.55 18.52 -6.04
N LEU A 185 11.53 17.63 -6.07
CA LEU A 185 11.68 16.65 -7.13
C LEU A 185 11.18 15.29 -6.65
N ARG A 186 10.22 14.74 -7.40
CA ARG A 186 9.67 13.42 -7.14
C ARG A 186 10.06 12.45 -8.25
N VAL A 187 10.65 11.33 -7.85
CA VAL A 187 11.10 10.27 -8.76
C VAL A 187 10.65 8.91 -8.25
N ASP A 188 10.55 7.92 -9.14
CA ASP A 188 10.32 6.54 -8.72
C ASP A 188 11.56 5.96 -8.01
N MET A 189 11.31 5.01 -7.11
CA MET A 189 12.36 4.25 -6.43
C MET A 189 13.09 3.37 -7.45
N GLY A 190 14.20 3.88 -7.96
CA GLY A 190 15.04 3.21 -8.94
C GLY A 190 16.50 3.62 -8.79
N THR A 191 17.42 2.69 -9.08
CA THR A 191 18.86 2.93 -8.96
C THR A 191 19.34 3.99 -9.93
N GLU A 192 18.64 4.16 -11.04
CA GLU A 192 18.87 5.19 -12.06
C GLU A 192 18.67 6.62 -11.51
N ASN A 193 17.86 6.80 -10.46
CA ASN A 193 17.58 8.12 -9.89
C ASN A 193 18.46 8.45 -8.66
N SER A 194 19.40 7.57 -8.31
CA SER A 194 20.25 7.70 -7.11
C SER A 194 21.04 9.01 -7.09
N THR A 195 21.70 9.39 -8.18
CA THR A 195 22.47 10.64 -8.25
C THR A 195 21.58 11.88 -8.14
N VAL A 196 20.40 11.86 -8.77
CA VAL A 196 19.42 12.95 -8.70
C VAL A 196 18.93 13.17 -7.26
N SER A 197 18.82 12.10 -6.46
CA SER A 197 18.47 12.16 -5.04
C SER A 197 19.45 12.96 -4.18
N ILE A 198 20.70 13.08 -4.65
CA ILE A 198 21.77 13.84 -3.98
C ILE A 198 21.83 15.26 -4.55
N VAL A 199 21.76 15.41 -5.86
CA VAL A 199 21.90 16.69 -6.56
C VAL A 199 20.80 17.67 -6.15
N GLN A 200 19.54 17.21 -6.05
CA GLN A 200 18.43 18.10 -5.73
C GLN A 200 18.58 18.78 -4.35
N PRO A 201 18.84 18.04 -3.24
CA PRO A 201 19.15 18.64 -1.95
C PRO A 201 20.32 19.62 -1.96
N ILE A 202 21.37 19.36 -2.76
CA ILE A 202 22.51 20.26 -2.88
C ILE A 202 22.10 21.57 -3.57
N LEU A 203 21.35 21.49 -4.68
CA LEU A 203 20.87 22.67 -5.40
C LEU A 203 19.96 23.55 -4.55
N ARG A 204 19.26 22.96 -3.58
CA ARG A 204 18.38 23.67 -2.64
C ARG A 204 18.99 23.87 -1.24
N HIS A 205 20.29 23.70 -1.06
CA HIS A 205 20.91 23.74 0.26
C HIS A 205 20.80 25.12 0.92
N PHE A 206 20.96 26.18 0.15
CA PHE A 206 20.93 27.56 0.64
C PHE A 206 19.55 28.23 0.63
N ASP A 207 18.51 27.48 0.24
CA ASP A 207 17.15 28.02 0.20
C ASP A 207 16.54 28.10 1.60
N SER A 208 15.73 29.13 1.85
CA SER A 208 15.21 29.43 3.19
C SER A 208 13.84 28.81 3.51
N ASP A 209 13.23 28.09 2.56
CA ASP A 209 11.90 27.50 2.78
C ASP A 209 11.92 26.13 3.47
N HIS A 210 10.81 25.75 4.10
CA HIS A 210 10.66 24.51 4.87
C HIS A 210 10.91 23.20 4.09
N LEU A 211 10.98 23.25 2.74
CA LEU A 211 11.27 22.12 1.86
C LEU A 211 12.71 22.14 1.32
N ALA A 212 13.55 23.08 1.74
CA ALA A 212 14.95 23.18 1.32
C ALA A 212 15.80 21.96 1.74
N GLY A 213 16.98 21.83 1.13
CA GLY A 213 17.93 20.75 1.41
C GLY A 213 17.32 19.35 1.24
N GLY A 214 17.51 18.47 2.22
CA GLY A 214 17.08 17.06 2.15
C GLY A 214 15.56 16.86 1.96
N LYS A 215 14.73 17.85 2.28
CA LYS A 215 13.26 17.78 2.11
C LYS A 215 12.80 18.09 0.68
N SER A 216 13.72 18.55 -0.18
CA SER A 216 13.43 18.93 -1.56
C SER A 216 13.37 17.75 -2.53
N PHE A 217 13.61 16.53 -2.04
CA PHE A 217 13.58 15.31 -2.82
C PHE A 217 12.65 14.28 -2.17
N MET A 218 11.88 13.57 -2.99
CA MET A 218 10.96 12.53 -2.53
C MET A 218 10.92 11.36 -3.49
N TYR A 219 10.97 10.15 -2.93
CA TYR A 219 10.64 8.96 -3.69
C TYR A 219 9.12 8.71 -3.72
N GLY A 220 8.59 8.55 -4.92
CA GLY A 220 7.22 8.11 -5.19
C GLY A 220 7.14 6.60 -5.42
N LYS A 221 5.98 6.01 -5.11
CA LYS A 221 5.59 4.76 -5.77
C LYS A 221 5.06 5.12 -7.16
N SER A 222 5.36 4.32 -8.17
CA SER A 222 4.88 4.50 -9.56
C SER A 222 3.37 4.76 -9.68
N THR A 223 2.56 4.17 -8.78
CA THR A 223 1.10 4.38 -8.71
C THR A 223 0.67 5.78 -8.27
N ASN A 224 1.59 6.56 -7.71
CA ASN A 224 1.37 7.92 -7.22
C ASN A 224 2.13 8.97 -8.06
N ASN A 225 2.89 8.57 -9.08
CA ASN A 225 3.56 9.50 -9.98
C ASN A 225 2.57 10.05 -11.02
N GLN A 226 2.72 11.32 -11.37
CA GLN A 226 1.99 11.90 -12.48
C GLN A 226 2.74 11.60 -13.78
N GLN A 227 2.10 10.86 -14.68
CA GLN A 227 2.63 10.57 -16.00
C GLN A 227 2.02 11.51 -17.06
N PRO A 228 2.74 11.82 -18.15
CA PRO A 228 2.21 12.53 -19.31
C PRO A 228 0.90 11.91 -19.81
N LYS A 229 -0.10 12.75 -20.12
CA LYS A 229 -1.47 12.34 -20.49
C LYS A 229 -1.58 11.51 -21.78
N TYR A 230 -0.51 11.38 -22.57
CA TYR A 230 -0.56 10.83 -23.94
C TYR A 230 0.37 9.65 -24.26
N GLY A 231 1.01 8.98 -23.30
CA GLY A 231 2.03 7.97 -23.70
C GLY A 231 2.29 6.76 -22.81
N PHE A 232 1.81 6.71 -21.57
CA PHE A 232 2.33 5.72 -20.60
C PHE A 232 1.24 4.89 -19.93
N GLY A 233 0.24 4.45 -20.70
CA GLY A 233 -0.74 3.48 -20.23
C GLY A 233 -0.10 2.11 -19.98
N ARG A 234 -0.33 1.54 -18.79
CA ARG A 234 -0.33 0.07 -18.63
C ARG A 234 -1.64 -0.43 -19.27
N ARG A 235 -1.54 -1.21 -20.35
CA ARG A 235 -2.57 -2.21 -20.64
C ARG A 235 -2.41 -3.33 -19.63
#